data_AF-Q1MZ45-F1
#
_entry.id   AF-Q1MZ45-F1
#
_cell.length_a   1.000
_cell.length_b   1.000
_cell.length_c   1.000
_cell.angle_alpha   90.00
_cell.angle_beta   90.00
_cell.angle_gamma   90.00
#
_symmetry.space_group_name_H-M   'P 1'
#
loop_
_entity.id
_entity.type
_entity.pdbx_description
1 polymer ?
#
loop_
_entity_poly.entity_id
_entity_poly.type
_entity_poly.pdbx_seq_one_letter_code
_entity_poly.pdbx_strand_id
1 'polypeptide(L)'
;MKSLNLSLIIAAILLTSACSGLRTTDQTYMAHAENFNFLFLQIPGGDSQERAMALVPENATIDSFISTPDDTTSFLGILNRIIGIDYTTINGRIQVPERAPNAISGEKIPTGRYSL
;
A
#
# COMPACT_ATOMS: atom_id res chain seq x y z
N MET A 1 -27.97 -20.92 12.64
CA MET A 1 -26.55 -21.33 12.48
C MET A 1 -25.98 -21.10 11.07
N LYS A 2 -26.76 -21.23 9.98
CA LYS A 2 -26.26 -20.96 8.61
C LYS A 2 -25.94 -19.48 8.32
N SER A 3 -26.68 -18.55 8.89
CA SER A 3 -26.48 -17.10 8.70
C SER A 3 -25.21 -16.55 9.38
N LEU A 4 -24.83 -17.11 10.54
CA LEU A 4 -23.70 -16.64 11.33
C LEU A 4 -22.35 -16.88 10.61
N ASN A 5 -22.21 -18.01 9.93
CA ASN A 5 -21.00 -18.33 9.18
C ASN A 5 -20.84 -17.45 7.92
N LEU A 6 -21.95 -17.08 7.27
CA LEU A 6 -21.92 -16.24 6.08
C LEU A 6 -21.50 -14.81 6.42
N SER A 7 -22.03 -14.23 7.50
CA SER A 7 -21.64 -12.90 7.97
C SER A 7 -20.16 -12.82 8.34
N LEU A 8 -19.59 -13.88 8.94
CA LEU A 8 -18.18 -13.94 9.29
C LEU A 8 -17.27 -13.99 8.05
N ILE A 9 -17.67 -14.73 7.01
CA ILE A 9 -16.93 -14.81 5.74
C ILE A 9 -16.93 -13.46 5.01
N ILE A 10 -18.09 -12.80 4.95
CA ILE A 10 -18.20 -11.47 4.34
C ILE A 10 -17.35 -10.44 5.11
N ALA A 11 -17.40 -10.46 6.44
CA ALA A 11 -16.57 -9.60 7.27
C ALA A 11 -15.07 -9.85 7.05
N ALA A 12 -14.64 -11.12 6.93
CA ALA A 12 -13.24 -11.46 6.67
C ALA A 12 -12.75 -10.92 5.31
N ILE A 13 -13.55 -11.06 4.24
CA ILE A 13 -13.20 -10.56 2.89
C ILE A 13 -13.10 -9.02 2.87
N LEU A 14 -14.00 -8.35 3.60
CA LEU A 14 -13.99 -6.88 3.71
C LEU A 14 -12.80 -6.39 4.55
N LEU A 15 -12.39 -7.12 5.58
CA LEU A 15 -11.25 -6.75 6.43
C LEU A 15 -9.90 -6.96 5.73
N THR A 16 -9.78 -7.94 4.83
CA THR A 16 -8.52 -8.21 4.12
C THR A 16 -8.19 -7.20 3.03
N SER A 17 -9.17 -6.46 2.54
CA SER A 17 -9.01 -5.58 1.37
C SER A 17 -8.76 -4.12 1.68
N ALA A 18 -8.72 -3.74 2.97
CA ALA A 18 -8.40 -2.39 3.41
C ALA A 18 -6.93 -2.20 3.78
N CYS A 19 -6.05 -3.15 3.44
CA CYS A 19 -4.65 -3.07 3.79
C CYS A 19 -3.92 -2.02 2.94
N SER A 20 -3.29 -1.07 3.61
CA SER A 20 -2.21 -0.28 3.04
C SER A 20 -1.13 -0.19 4.09
N GLY A 21 0.13 -0.35 3.68
CA GLY A 21 1.23 -0.38 4.62
C GLY A 21 2.55 -0.03 3.99
N LEU A 22 3.46 0.38 4.85
CA LEU A 22 4.83 0.73 4.51
C LEU A 22 5.76 -0.23 5.25
N ARG A 23 6.65 -0.88 4.53
CA ARG A 23 7.77 -1.63 5.09
C ARG A 23 9.05 -0.90 4.75
N THR A 24 9.79 -0.48 5.77
CA THR A 24 11.09 0.19 5.60
C THR A 24 12.23 -0.68 6.12
N THR A 25 13.41 -0.48 5.55
CA THR A 25 14.71 -0.88 6.09
C THR A 25 15.61 0.36 6.12
N ASP A 26 16.89 0.21 6.50
CA ASP A 26 17.84 1.33 6.55
C ASP A 26 18.10 1.97 5.18
N GLN A 27 17.86 1.25 4.09
CA GLN A 27 18.19 1.69 2.72
C GLN A 27 17.05 1.55 1.72
N THR A 28 16.01 0.78 2.04
CA THR A 28 14.92 0.48 1.10
C THR A 28 13.56 0.65 1.75
N TYR A 29 12.54 0.85 0.91
CA TYR A 29 11.16 0.82 1.34
C TYR A 29 10.29 0.07 0.32
N MET A 30 9.16 -0.41 0.81
CA MET A 30 8.07 -1.00 0.04
C MET A 30 6.76 -0.43 0.57
N ALA A 31 6.10 0.42 -0.20
CA ALA A 31 4.73 0.85 0.07
C ALA A 31 3.77 -0.04 -0.73
N HIS A 32 2.69 -0.47 -0.11
CA HIS A 32 1.63 -1.21 -0.79
C HIS A 32 0.26 -0.71 -0.36
N ALA A 33 -0.72 -0.87 -1.23
CA ALA A 33 -2.13 -0.64 -0.93
C ALA A 33 -3.01 -1.56 -1.77
N GLU A 34 -4.11 -1.99 -1.16
CA GLU A 34 -5.13 -2.86 -1.74
C GLU A 34 -6.49 -2.17 -1.67
N ASN A 35 -7.31 -2.39 -2.70
CA ASN A 35 -8.72 -2.04 -2.72
C ASN A 35 -9.54 -3.28 -3.10
N PHE A 36 -10.69 -3.47 -2.46
CA PHE A 36 -11.71 -4.38 -2.96
C PHE A 36 -12.70 -3.63 -3.83
N ASN A 37 -12.92 -4.17 -5.01
CA ASN A 37 -13.90 -3.69 -5.96
C ASN A 37 -15.22 -4.39 -5.72
N PHE A 38 -16.28 -3.60 -5.56
CA PHE A 38 -17.65 -4.09 -5.53
C PHE A 38 -18.56 -3.15 -6.32
N LEU A 39 -19.06 -3.62 -7.46
CA LEU A 39 -19.91 -2.84 -8.37
C LEU A 39 -19.29 -1.47 -8.71
N PHE A 40 -18.02 -1.47 -9.14
CA PHE A 40 -17.21 -0.27 -9.43
C PHE A 40 -16.88 0.62 -8.22
N LEU A 41 -17.37 0.29 -7.02
CA LEU A 41 -16.93 0.93 -5.79
C LEU A 41 -15.60 0.32 -5.35
N GLN A 42 -14.59 1.16 -5.17
CA GLN A 42 -13.33 0.80 -4.52
C GLN A 42 -13.46 1.03 -3.01
N ILE A 43 -13.22 -0.01 -2.21
CA ILE A 43 -13.22 0.03 -0.74
C ILE A 43 -11.78 -0.25 -0.28
N PRO A 44 -11.18 0.55 0.63
CA PRO A 44 -11.75 1.55 1.56
C PRO A 44 -12.01 2.95 0.96
N GLY A 45 -11.77 3.14 -0.34
CA GLY A 45 -11.99 4.40 -1.05
C GLY A 45 -10.70 5.00 -1.60
N GLY A 46 -10.82 5.79 -2.66
CA GLY A 46 -9.69 6.31 -3.41
C GLY A 46 -8.99 5.23 -4.24
N ASP A 47 -8.05 5.65 -5.06
CA ASP A 47 -7.28 4.74 -5.92
C ASP A 47 -6.15 4.06 -5.13
N SER A 48 -5.87 2.77 -5.41
CA SER A 48 -4.84 2.03 -4.67
C SER A 48 -3.44 2.60 -4.92
N GLN A 49 -3.18 3.16 -6.11
CA GLN A 49 -1.90 3.80 -6.40
C GLN A 49 -1.75 5.10 -5.61
N GLU A 50 -2.80 5.93 -5.54
CA GLU A 50 -2.76 7.16 -4.73
C GLU A 50 -2.46 6.85 -3.27
N ARG A 51 -3.12 5.83 -2.71
CA ARG A 51 -2.90 5.40 -1.32
C ARG A 51 -1.50 4.84 -1.09
N ALA A 52 -0.95 4.06 -2.02
CA ALA A 52 0.42 3.57 -1.92
C ALA A 52 1.43 4.72 -2.03
N MET A 53 1.19 5.69 -2.92
CA MET A 53 2.04 6.88 -3.09
C MET A 53 2.06 7.75 -1.83
N ALA A 54 0.92 7.89 -1.13
CA ALA A 54 0.84 8.64 0.12
C ALA A 54 1.69 8.03 1.26
N LEU A 55 2.10 6.77 1.12
CA LEU A 55 2.97 6.07 2.08
C LEU A 55 4.45 6.12 1.69
N VAL A 56 4.80 6.63 0.52
CA VAL A 56 6.19 6.75 0.08
C VAL A 56 6.94 7.72 0.99
N PRO A 57 8.11 7.35 1.55
CA PRO A 57 8.88 8.26 2.39
C PRO A 57 9.32 9.51 1.63
N GLU A 58 9.32 10.65 2.31
CA GLU A 58 9.91 11.89 1.78
C GLU A 58 11.38 11.67 1.44
N ASN A 59 11.86 12.22 0.31
CA ASN A 59 13.24 12.10 -0.18
C ASN A 59 13.69 10.68 -0.59
N ALA A 60 12.75 9.79 -0.92
CA ALA A 60 13.06 8.46 -1.44
C ALA A 60 13.03 8.40 -2.98
N THR A 61 13.81 7.49 -3.57
CA THR A 61 13.75 7.19 -5.02
C THR A 61 12.84 6.00 -5.27
N ILE A 62 11.95 6.08 -6.25
CA ILE A 62 11.13 4.95 -6.71
C ILE A 62 11.95 4.16 -7.73
N ASP A 63 12.18 2.88 -7.46
CA ASP A 63 12.89 1.97 -8.38
C ASP A 63 11.89 1.12 -9.19
N SER A 64 10.78 0.69 -8.58
CA SER A 64 9.75 -0.06 -9.30
C SER A 64 8.34 0.29 -8.82
N PHE A 65 7.39 0.19 -9.76
CA PHE A 65 5.99 0.51 -9.56
C PHE A 65 5.14 -0.55 -10.28
N ILE A 66 4.30 -1.27 -9.54
CA ILE A 66 3.40 -2.29 -10.07
C ILE A 66 1.99 -1.96 -9.58
N SER A 67 1.02 -1.89 -10.50
CA SER A 67 -0.38 -1.67 -10.16
C SER A 67 -1.29 -2.52 -11.03
N THR A 68 -2.41 -2.97 -10.47
CA THR A 68 -3.52 -3.54 -11.25
C THR A 68 -4.02 -2.48 -12.25
N PRO A 69 -4.11 -2.78 -13.55
CA PRO A 69 -4.63 -1.84 -14.53
C PRO A 69 -6.13 -1.58 -14.34
N ASP A 70 -6.55 -0.33 -14.53
CA ASP A 70 -7.97 0.02 -14.65
C ASP A 70 -8.48 -0.30 -16.07
N ASP A 71 -8.65 -1.59 -16.37
CA ASP A 71 -9.15 -2.04 -17.66
C ASP A 71 -10.67 -2.16 -17.64
N THR A 72 -11.36 -1.25 -18.31
CA THR A 72 -12.81 -1.34 -18.54
C THR A 72 -13.16 -1.76 -19.98
N THR A 73 -12.19 -2.26 -20.73
CA THR A 73 -12.32 -2.62 -22.15
C THR A 73 -12.33 -4.14 -22.36
N SER A 74 -11.63 -4.90 -21.51
CA SER A 74 -11.67 -6.36 -21.55
C SER A 74 -12.72 -6.95 -20.61
N PHE A 75 -13.21 -8.15 -20.94
CA PHE A 75 -14.15 -8.88 -20.10
C PHE A 75 -13.60 -9.12 -18.68
N LEU A 76 -12.33 -9.48 -18.55
CA LEU A 76 -11.70 -9.73 -17.25
C LEU A 76 -11.51 -8.45 -16.45
N GLY A 77 -11.18 -7.34 -17.11
CA GLY A 77 -11.06 -6.04 -16.47
C GLY A 77 -12.41 -5.56 -15.91
N ILE A 78 -13.48 -5.65 -16.70
CA ILE A 78 -14.85 -5.35 -16.25
C ILE A 78 -15.25 -6.27 -15.09
N LEU A 79 -14.93 -7.57 -15.15
CA LEU A 79 -15.22 -8.49 -14.05
C LEU A 79 -14.49 -8.08 -12.76
N ASN A 80 -13.21 -7.70 -12.85
CA ASN A 80 -12.43 -7.21 -11.72
C ASN A 80 -13.01 -5.91 -11.13
N ARG A 81 -13.59 -5.04 -11.96
CA ARG A 81 -14.30 -3.83 -11.50
C ARG A 81 -15.64 -4.12 -10.83
N ILE A 82 -16.34 -5.17 -11.23
CA ILE A 82 -17.59 -5.60 -10.60
C ILE A 82 -17.33 -6.29 -9.27
N ILE A 83 -16.36 -7.20 -9.23
CA ILE A 83 -15.98 -7.91 -8.02
C ILE A 83 -14.53 -8.38 -8.15
N GLY A 84 -13.64 -7.79 -7.37
CA GLY A 84 -12.21 -8.00 -7.55
C GLY A 84 -11.34 -7.26 -6.56
N ILE A 85 -10.04 -7.28 -6.80
CA ILE A 85 -9.05 -6.63 -5.94
C ILE A 85 -8.08 -5.85 -6.82
N ASP A 86 -7.94 -4.56 -6.53
CA ASP A 86 -6.86 -3.75 -7.06
C ASP A 86 -5.72 -3.72 -6.05
N TYR A 87 -4.49 -3.75 -6.55
CA TYR A 87 -3.28 -3.77 -5.75
C TYR A 87 -2.26 -2.85 -6.38
N THR A 88 -1.56 -2.08 -5.54
CA THR A 88 -0.41 -1.31 -5.96
C THR A 88 0.76 -1.58 -5.02
N THR A 89 1.96 -1.66 -5.58
CA THR A 89 3.22 -1.68 -4.84
C THR A 89 4.24 -0.76 -5.45
N ILE A 90 4.94 -0.06 -4.56
CA ILE A 90 6.00 0.86 -4.88
C ILE A 90 7.22 0.43 -4.08
N ASN A 91 8.28 0.06 -4.77
CA ASN A 91 9.55 -0.27 -4.14
C ASN A 91 10.57 0.81 -4.49
N GLY A 92 11.46 1.07 -3.54
CA GLY A 92 12.50 2.05 -3.76
C GLY A 92 13.56 2.07 -2.69
N ARG A 93 14.41 3.09 -2.79
CA ARG A 93 15.52 3.34 -1.88
C ARG A 93 15.32 4.64 -1.13
N ILE A 94 15.66 4.64 0.15
CA ILE A 94 15.64 5.82 1.00
C ILE A 94 17.01 6.47 0.84
N GLN A 95 17.07 7.71 0.36
CA GLN A 95 18.33 8.46 0.39
C GLN A 95 18.57 8.87 1.84
N VAL A 96 19.56 8.23 2.48
CA VAL A 96 20.06 8.70 3.78
C VAL A 96 20.72 10.06 3.50
N PRO A 97 20.27 11.17 4.10
CA PRO A 97 20.94 12.45 3.92
C PRO A 97 22.40 12.28 4.33
N GLU A 98 23.31 12.62 3.42
CA GLU A 98 24.74 12.58 3.66
C GLU A 98 25.03 13.39 4.93
N ARG A 99 25.53 12.71 5.96
CA ARG A 99 25.85 13.31 7.26
C ARG A 99 26.76 14.51 6.99
N ALA A 100 26.29 15.72 7.30
CA ALA A 100 27.15 16.90 7.27
C ALA A 100 28.45 16.55 8.06
N PRO A 101 29.65 16.80 7.50
CA PRO A 101 30.91 16.23 7.98
C PRO A 101 31.31 16.61 9.43
N ASN A 102 30.49 17.42 10.12
CA ASN A 102 30.77 17.96 11.44
C ASN A 102 29.83 17.42 12.55
N ALA A 103 28.96 16.44 12.27
CA ALA A 103 28.08 15.89 13.29
C ALA A 103 28.85 14.91 14.21
N ILE A 104 29.26 15.41 15.38
CA ILE A 104 29.97 14.72 16.46
C ILE A 104 29.39 13.31 16.69
N SER A 105 30.28 12.35 16.93
CA SER A 105 30.11 10.89 16.99
C SER A 105 29.18 10.35 18.11
N GLY A 106 28.10 11.04 18.49
CA GLY A 106 27.23 10.65 19.60
C GLY A 106 25.72 10.75 19.37
N GLU A 107 25.27 11.35 18.28
CA GLU A 107 23.83 11.56 18.07
C GLU A 107 23.19 10.32 17.45
N LYS A 108 22.42 9.58 18.26
CA LYS A 108 21.56 8.50 17.77
C LYS A 108 20.60 9.11 16.77
N ILE A 109 20.54 8.51 15.57
CA ILE A 109 19.47 8.78 14.60
C ILE A 109 18.16 8.65 15.37
N PRO A 110 17.28 9.66 15.39
CA PRO A 110 15.95 9.49 15.94
C PRO A 110 15.27 8.47 15.02
N THR A 111 15.29 7.21 15.44
CA THR A 111 14.38 6.21 14.92
C THR A 111 12.99 6.71 15.30
N GLY A 112 12.40 7.51 14.40
CA GLY A 112 11.01 7.88 14.47
C GLY A 112 10.25 6.59 14.74
N ARG A 113 9.57 6.55 15.88
CA ARG A 113 8.71 5.42 16.25
C ARG A 113 7.59 5.34 15.23
N TYR A 114 7.82 4.65 14.13
CA TYR A 114 6.75 4.09 13.33
C TYR A 114 6.24 2.90 14.13
N SER A 115 5.34 3.21 15.06
CA SER A 115 4.65 2.23 15.88
C SER A 115 3.72 1.45 14.95
N LEU A 116 3.82 0.12 15.01
CA LEU A 116 2.88 -0.83 14.44
C LEU A 116 1.45 -0.59 14.95
#